data_AF-A0A318L4Y6-F1
#
_entry.id   AF-A0A318L4Y6-F1
#
_cell.length_a   1.000
_cell.length_b   1.000
_cell.length_c   1.000
_cell.angle_alpha   90.00
_cell.angle_beta   90.00
_cell.angle_gamma   90.00
#
_symmetry.space_group_name_H-M   'P 1'
#
loop_
_entity.id
_entity.type
_entity.pdbx_description
1 polymer ?
#
loop_
_entity_poly.entity_id
_entity_poly.type
_entity_poly.pdbx_seq_one_letter_code
_entity_poly.pdbx_strand_id
1 'polypeptide(L)'
;MNIRSAIENTISISQFNRGLAGKIFDEVKRHGAKVVMKNNSPECVLISPEEYIHLLDEVSDARLLTVATQRMSTFNPSAVISQEQVDQEFGFSPSDFEETDDIEFE
;
A
#
# COMPACT_ATOMS: atom_id res chain seq x y z
N MET A 1 -5.77 18.60 -14.84
CA MET A 1 -6.60 17.42 -15.12
C MET A 1 -6.69 17.29 -16.64
N ASN A 2 -6.09 16.25 -17.24
CA ASN A 2 -6.02 16.10 -18.70
C ASN A 2 -7.34 15.48 -19.21
N ILE A 3 -8.05 16.16 -20.13
CA ILE A 3 -9.31 15.65 -20.70
C ILE A 3 -9.11 14.26 -21.32
N ARG A 4 -7.92 14.00 -21.88
CA ARG A 4 -7.54 12.70 -22.43
C ARG A 4 -7.60 11.59 -21.37
N SER A 5 -7.11 11.83 -20.15
CA SER A 5 -7.13 10.80 -19.10
C SER A 5 -8.55 10.50 -18.61
N ALA A 6 -9.44 11.50 -18.59
CA ALA A 6 -10.85 11.28 -18.25
C ALA A 6 -11.57 10.42 -19.31
N ILE A 7 -11.23 10.59 -20.59
CA ILE A 7 -11.79 9.79 -21.68
C ILE A 7 -11.20 8.37 -21.68
N GLU A 8 -9.87 8.23 -21.50
CA GLU A 8 -9.18 6.95 -21.57
C GLU A 8 -9.38 6.07 -20.32
N ASN A 9 -9.70 6.68 -19.17
CA ASN A 9 -9.82 5.97 -17.90
C ASN A 9 -11.25 5.91 -17.35
N THR A 10 -12.27 6.12 -18.19
CA THR A 10 -13.67 5.91 -17.79
C THR A 10 -14.33 4.79 -18.58
N ILE A 11 -15.20 4.03 -17.92
CA ILE A 11 -16.04 3.02 -18.55
C ILE A 11 -17.49 3.24 -18.17
N SER A 12 -18.41 3.13 -19.13
CA SER A 12 -19.83 3.18 -18.84
C SER A 12 -20.30 1.86 -18.25
N ILE A 13 -21.12 1.88 -17.20
CA ILE A 13 -21.72 0.68 -16.61
C ILE A 13 -22.53 -0.14 -17.64
N SER A 14 -23.03 0.51 -18.69
CA SER A 14 -23.74 -0.17 -19.79
C SER A 14 -22.87 -1.18 -20.56
N GLN A 15 -21.54 -1.03 -20.55
CA GLN A 15 -20.63 -1.98 -21.18
C GLN A 15 -20.61 -3.31 -20.44
N PHE A 16 -20.70 -3.30 -19.11
CA PHE A 16 -20.88 -4.52 -18.31
C PHE A 16 -22.15 -5.26 -18.69
N ASN A 17 -23.26 -4.53 -18.78
CA ASN A 17 -24.56 -5.10 -19.13
C ASN A 17 -24.61 -5.67 -20.55
N ARG A 18 -23.69 -5.27 -21.44
CA ARG A 18 -23.53 -5.80 -22.80
C ARG A 18 -22.58 -6.99 -22.88
N GLY A 19 -22.12 -7.52 -21.76
CA GLY A 19 -21.20 -8.66 -21.71
C GLY A 19 -19.74 -8.33 -22.04
N LEU A 20 -19.33 -7.05 -21.97
CA LEU A 20 -17.95 -6.63 -22.29
C LEU A 20 -16.98 -6.75 -21.10
N ALA A 21 -17.36 -7.46 -20.02
CA ALA A 21 -16.58 -7.56 -18.80
C ALA A 21 -15.14 -8.06 -19.03
N GLY A 22 -14.94 -9.07 -19.88
CA GLY A 22 -13.61 -9.59 -20.19
C GLY A 22 -12.69 -8.53 -20.79
N LYS A 23 -13.18 -7.76 -21.77
CA LYS A 23 -12.42 -6.67 -22.39
C LYS A 23 -12.09 -5.56 -21.39
N ILE A 24 -13.04 -5.22 -20.51
CA ILE A 24 -12.83 -4.23 -19.45
C ILE A 24 -11.70 -4.68 -18.52
N PHE A 25 -11.70 -5.95 -18.09
CA PHE A 25 -10.66 -6.46 -17.21
C PHE A 25 -9.29 -6.50 -17.90
N ASP A 26 -9.22 -6.83 -19.19
CA ASP A 26 -7.99 -6.76 -19.97
C ASP A 26 -7.45 -5.31 -20.07
N GLU A 27 -8.34 -4.33 -20.24
CA GLU A 27 -7.98 -2.92 -20.24
C GLU A 27 -7.46 -2.45 -18.87
N VAL A 28 -8.09 -2.88 -17.77
CA VAL A 28 -7.62 -2.58 -16.40
C VAL A 28 -6.23 -3.16 -16.17
N LYS A 29 -5.98 -4.40 -16.59
CA LYS A 29 -4.67 -5.06 -16.45
C LYS A 29 -3.57 -4.38 -17.28
N ARG A 30 -3.88 -3.90 -18.49
CA ARG A 30 -2.88 -3.30 -19.40
C ARG A 30 -2.66 -1.81 -19.20
N HIS A 31 -3.71 -1.10 -18.79
CA HIS A 31 -3.73 0.37 -18.79
C HIS A 31 -4.05 0.96 -17.42
N GLY A 32 -4.15 0.13 -16.39
CA GLY A 32 -4.37 0.55 -15.01
C GLY A 32 -5.82 0.91 -14.70
N ALA A 33 -5.99 1.66 -13.60
CA ALA A 33 -7.29 1.94 -13.00
C ALA A 33 -8.31 2.57 -13.97
N LYS A 34 -9.58 2.15 -13.86
CA LYS A 34 -10.71 2.70 -14.63
C LYS A 34 -11.83 3.15 -13.69
N VAL A 35 -12.40 4.32 -13.94
CA VAL A 35 -13.57 4.84 -13.23
C VAL A 35 -14.84 4.36 -13.93
N VAL A 36 -15.73 3.69 -13.20
CA VAL A 36 -17.04 3.26 -13.71
C VAL A 36 -18.04 4.39 -13.57
N MET A 37 -18.69 4.73 -14.68
CA MET A 37 -19.71 5.78 -14.75
C MET A 37 -21.10 5.17 -14.84
N LYS A 38 -22.01 5.61 -13.98
CA LYS A 38 -23.45 5.27 -13.98
C LYS A 38 -24.25 6.57 -13.91
N ASN A 39 -25.15 6.77 -14.87
CA ASN A 39 -25.95 8.01 -14.97
C ASN A 39 -25.10 9.29 -14.96
N ASN A 40 -23.94 9.27 -15.65
CA ASN A 40 -22.96 10.36 -15.69
C ASN A 40 -22.30 10.70 -14.33
N SER A 41 -22.44 9.84 -13.33
CA SER A 41 -21.76 9.96 -12.05
C SER A 41 -20.77 8.81 -11.85
N PRO A 42 -19.62 9.04 -11.20
CA PRO A 42 -18.69 7.97 -10.85
C PRO A 42 -19.33 7.07 -9.79
N GLU A 43 -19.38 5.77 -10.07
CA GLU A 43 -19.93 4.75 -9.16
C GLU A 43 -18.83 4.04 -8.38
N CYS A 44 -17.74 3.66 -9.06
CA CYS A 44 -16.59 3.01 -8.44
C CYS A 44 -15.32 3.15 -9.30
N VAL A 45 -14.18 2.72 -8.74
CA VAL A 45 -12.91 2.55 -9.46
C VAL A 45 -12.60 1.06 -9.54
N LEU A 46 -12.22 0.59 -10.72
CA LEU A 46 -11.70 -0.75 -10.95
C LEU A 46 -10.20 -0.69 -11.06
N ILE A 47 -9.54 -1.59 -10.36
CA ILE A 47 -8.09 -1.78 -10.31
C ILE A 47 -7.80 -3.28 -10.34
N SER A 48 -6.61 -3.66 -10.79
CA SER A 48 -6.19 -5.05 -10.67
C SER A 48 -5.88 -5.38 -9.20
N PRO A 49 -5.96 -6.65 -8.81
CA PRO A 49 -5.55 -7.06 -7.47
C PRO A 49 -4.11 -6.70 -7.14
N GLU A 50 -3.18 -6.81 -8.12
CA GLU A 50 -1.78 -6.46 -7.91
C GLU A 50 -1.63 -4.98 -7.56
N GLU A 51 -2.28 -4.10 -8.33
CA GLU A 51 -2.25 -2.65 -8.08
C GLU A 51 -2.90 -2.29 -6.74
N TYR A 52 -3.98 -2.99 -6.36
CA TYR A 52 -4.61 -2.77 -5.06
C TYR A 52 -3.67 -3.07 -3.89
N ILE A 53 -2.96 -4.19 -3.94
CA ILE A 53 -1.99 -4.58 -2.90
C ILE A 53 -0.85 -3.56 -2.85
N HIS A 54 -0.28 -3.21 -4.00
CA HIS A 54 0.78 -2.21 -4.07
C HIS A 54 0.37 -0.86 -3.45
N LEU A 55 -0.85 -0.40 -3.69
CA LEU A 55 -1.37 0.82 -3.06
C LEU A 55 -1.52 0.69 -1.53
N LEU A 56 -1.85 -0.50 -1.02
CA LEU A 56 -1.91 -0.73 0.43
C LEU A 56 -0.50 -0.69 1.05
N ASP A 57 0.47 -1.30 0.38
CA ASP A 57 1.87 -1.32 0.84
C ASP A 57 2.45 0.09 0.86
N GLU A 58 2.28 0.87 -0.20
CA GLU A 58 2.69 2.29 -0.24
C GLU A 58 2.05 3.14 0.87
N VAL A 59 0.78 2.89 1.20
CA VAL A 59 0.12 3.58 2.33
C VAL A 59 0.72 3.15 3.66
N SER A 60 1.09 1.87 3.82
CA SER A 60 1.78 1.37 5.00
C SER A 60 3.14 2.06 5.17
N ASP A 61 3.93 2.11 4.11
CA ASP A 61 5.26 2.71 4.10
C ASP A 61 5.22 4.22 4.36
N ALA A 62 4.26 4.93 3.76
CA ALA A 62 4.05 6.35 4.03
C ALA A 62 3.71 6.61 5.51
N ARG A 63 2.93 5.72 6.15
CA ARG A 63 2.63 5.81 7.59
C ARG A 63 3.88 5.55 8.42
N LEU A 64 4.67 4.52 8.09
CA LEU A 64 5.93 4.22 8.78
C LEU A 64 6.93 5.38 8.67
N LEU A 65 7.08 5.95 7.47
CA LEU A 65 7.92 7.12 7.23
C LEU A 65 7.45 8.33 8.05
N THR A 66 6.14 8.55 8.15
CA THR A 66 5.58 9.63 8.97
C THR A 66 5.93 9.44 10.45
N VAL A 67 5.77 8.22 10.97
CA VAL A 67 6.12 7.88 12.37
C VAL A 67 7.62 8.06 12.61
N ALA A 68 8.47 7.56 11.71
CA ALA A 68 9.91 7.71 11.80
C ALA A 68 10.31 9.20 11.79
N THR A 69 9.74 9.98 10.89
CA THR A 69 9.96 11.43 10.79
C THR A 69 9.56 12.14 12.08
N GLN A 70 8.40 11.79 12.65
CA GLN A 70 7.93 12.37 13.90
C GLN A 70 8.88 12.03 15.07
N ARG A 71 9.30 10.76 15.20
CA ARG A 71 10.28 10.33 16.21
C ARG A 71 11.60 11.08 16.06
N MET A 72 12.07 11.25 14.83
CA MET A 72 13.31 11.96 14.52
C MET A 72 13.23 13.46 14.78
N SER A 73 12.06 14.07 14.61
CA SER A 73 11.86 15.50 14.91
C SER A 73 12.08 15.86 16.38
N THR A 74 11.92 14.90 17.30
CA THR A 74 12.13 15.05 18.74
C THR A 74 13.26 14.18 19.27
N PHE A 75 14.14 13.68 18.40
CA PHE A 75 15.18 12.73 18.79
C PHE A 75 16.23 13.38 19.71
N ASN A 76 16.55 12.68 20.80
CA ASN A 76 17.61 13.07 21.72
C ASN A 76 18.62 11.91 21.84
N PRO A 77 19.86 12.07 21.33
CA PRO A 77 20.89 11.04 21.43
C PRO A 77 21.21 10.60 22.86
N SER A 78 21.00 11.46 23.86
CA SER A 78 21.25 11.11 25.27
C SER A 78 20.14 10.26 25.90
N ALA A 79 19.01 10.09 25.22
CA ALA A 79 17.88 9.28 25.68
C ALA A 79 17.83 7.88 25.03
N VAL A 80 18.82 7.53 24.21
CA VAL A 80 18.93 6.17 23.65
C VAL A 80 19.31 5.18 24.75
N ILE A 81 18.84 3.94 24.60
CA ILE A 81 19.17 2.81 25.47
C ILE A 81 19.90 1.75 24.65
N SER A 82 20.83 1.03 25.28
CA SER A 82 21.53 -0.09 24.64
C SER A 82 20.65 -1.34 24.61
N GLN A 83 21.02 -2.31 23.77
CA GLN A 83 20.32 -3.60 23.71
C GLN A 83 20.33 -4.31 25.07
N GLU A 84 21.45 -4.26 25.80
CA GLU A 84 21.57 -4.88 27.12
C GLU A 84 20.60 -4.27 28.14
N GLN A 85 20.32 -2.96 28.04
CA GLN A 85 19.34 -2.30 28.90
C GLN A 85 17.91 -2.75 28.58
N VAL A 86 17.58 -2.94 27.30
CA VAL A 86 16.29 -3.49 26.86
C VAL A 86 16.14 -4.92 27.37
N ASP A 87 17.15 -5.77 27.18
CA ASP A 87 17.12 -7.17 27.60
C ASP A 87 16.91 -7.28 29.11
N GLN A 88 17.61 -6.47 29.90
CA GLN A 88 17.43 -6.41 31.35
C GLN A 88 16.02 -5.95 31.76
N GLU A 89 15.46 -4.95 31.08
CA GLU A 89 14.13 -4.40 31.40
C GLU A 89 13.00 -5.40 31.12
N PHE A 90 13.11 -6.14 30.01
CA PHE A 90 12.08 -7.10 29.59
C PHE A 90 12.37 -8.54 30.01
N GLY A 91 13.53 -8.81 30.63
CA GLY A 91 13.91 -10.13 31.12
C GLY A 91 14.35 -11.09 30.01
N PHE A 92 14.85 -10.56 28.90
CA PHE A 92 15.43 -11.37 27.82
C PHE A 92 16.84 -11.81 28.17
N SER A 93 17.21 -12.98 27.64
CA SER A 93 18.52 -13.59 27.72
C SER A 93 19.00 -13.94 26.31
N PRO A 94 20.32 -14.02 26.07
CA PRO A 94 20.86 -14.41 24.75
C PRO A 94 20.29 -15.73 24.21
N SER A 95 20.00 -16.68 25.10
CA SER A 95 19.39 -17.97 24.75
C SER A 95 17.98 -17.86 24.17
N ASP A 96 17.26 -16.76 24.44
CA ASP A 96 15.92 -16.53 23.87
C ASP A 96 15.96 -16.25 22.36
N PHE A 97 17.15 -15.96 21.80
CA PHE A 97 17.37 -15.64 20.39
C PHE A 97 18.15 -16.72 19.63
N GLU A 98 18.63 -17.77 20.30
CA GLU A 98 19.47 -18.80 19.66
C GLU A 98 18.72 -19.63 18.62
N GLU A 99 17.39 -19.75 18.76
CA GLU A 99 16.52 -20.51 17.85
C GLU A 99 15.80 -19.62 16.82
N THR A 100 16.03 -18.31 16.82
CA THR A 100 15.40 -17.44 15.81
C THR A 100 16.17 -17.53 14.50
N ASP A 101 15.44 -17.73 13.41
CA ASP A 101 16.01 -17.69 12.06
C ASP A 101 16.66 -16.31 11.80
N ASP A 102 17.79 -16.33 11.09
CA ASP A 102 18.41 -15.10 10.61
C ASP A 102 17.42 -14.33 9.74
N ILE A 103 17.31 -13.03 9.98
CA ILE A 103 16.44 -12.16 9.19
C ILE A 103 17.12 -11.89 7.85
N GLU A 104 16.62 -12.50 6.77
CA GLU A 104 16.97 -12.12 5.41
C GLU A 104 16.26 -10.81 5.05
N PHE A 105 17.05 -9.78 4.72
CA PHE A 105 16.53 -8.54 4.15
C PHE A 105 16.60 -8.63 2.62
N GLU A 106 15.47 -8.42 1.94
CA GLU A 106 15.37 -8.31 0.47
C GLU A 106 15.71 -6.90 -0.03
#